data_AF-A0A4Q3XYJ8-F1
#
_entry.id   AF-A0A4Q3XYJ8-F1
#
_cell.length_a   1.000
_cell.length_b   1.000
_cell.length_c   1.000
_cell.angle_alpha   90.00
_cell.angle_beta   90.00
_cell.angle_gamma   90.00
#
_symmetry.space_group_name_H-M   'P 1'
#
loop_
_entity.id
_entity.type
_entity.pdbx_description
1 polymer ?
#
loop_
_entity_poly.entity_id
_entity_poly.type
_entity_poly.pdbx_seq_one_letter_code
_entity_poly.pdbx_strand_id
1 'polypeptide(L)'
;MVTNMMGGSAREGLQNAMKLGGPIIITGVARGGTSLVAGMCHHLGLPLGKGGPRYENPYLQWAATQEKWDAVAKMGEILSAHHEVWGWKLPALHRRLDLVHEIFPQSRFILVFKDPVSVSLRKASLSADSMVRLDRTIGAYKLMSSFSRANSNVCHVFSYSNILESFDGEVVRISEIVGSDRVDAHEVRRKIDEDYVRYQNATYMPRLRGEVDRLLSAVCSAYGVERPAKAKSECAER
;
A
#
# COMPACT_ATOMS: atom_id res chain seq x y z
N MET A 1 22.63 19.80 24.06
CA MET A 1 23.50 19.04 23.13
C MET A 1 23.43 17.57 23.52
N VAL A 2 22.57 16.80 22.87
CA VAL A 2 22.57 15.33 22.98
C VAL A 2 23.00 14.83 21.61
N THR A 3 24.26 14.44 21.54
CA THR A 3 24.95 14.10 20.29
C THR A 3 24.62 12.65 19.90
N ASN A 4 24.30 12.49 18.63
CA ASN A 4 24.11 11.24 17.89
C ASN A 4 25.04 10.10 18.34
N MET A 5 24.45 9.05 18.93
CA MET A 5 25.04 7.71 19.01
C MET A 5 24.05 6.66 18.48
N MET A 6 23.67 6.80 17.22
CA MET A 6 23.09 5.69 16.44
C MET A 6 24.06 5.38 15.29
N GLY A 7 24.60 4.15 15.32
CA GLY A 7 25.81 3.73 14.63
C GLY A 7 25.73 3.67 13.10
N GLY A 8 26.89 3.89 12.46
CA GLY A 8 27.09 3.88 11.01
C GLY A 8 26.70 2.56 10.32
N SER A 9 26.74 1.43 11.04
CA SER A 9 26.36 0.11 10.51
C SER A 9 24.88 -0.01 10.10
N ALA A 10 23.96 0.61 10.85
CA ALA A 10 22.53 0.61 10.49
C ALA A 10 22.24 1.53 9.30
N ARG A 11 22.99 2.63 9.17
CA ARG A 11 22.89 3.57 8.05
C ARG A 11 23.48 2.99 6.75
N GLU A 12 24.59 2.28 6.81
CA GLU A 12 25.15 1.56 5.64
C GLU A 12 24.27 0.39 5.20
N GLY A 13 23.66 -0.33 6.15
CA GLY A 13 22.63 -1.34 5.86
C GLY A 13 21.40 -0.74 5.16
N LEU A 14 20.94 0.44 5.61
CA LEU A 14 19.84 1.17 4.97
C LEU A 14 20.21 1.71 3.58
N GLN A 15 21.42 2.25 3.40
CA GLN A 15 21.90 2.78 2.12
C GLN A 15 22.09 1.68 1.07
N ASN A 16 22.53 0.48 1.47
CA ASN A 16 22.58 -0.67 0.58
C ASN A 16 21.17 -1.23 0.27
N ALA A 17 20.22 -1.12 1.19
CA ALA A 17 18.81 -1.45 0.94
C ALA A 17 18.09 -0.42 0.04
N MET A 18 18.58 0.83 -0.01
CA MET A 18 18.06 1.89 -0.89
C MET A 18 18.41 1.69 -2.38
N LYS A 19 19.36 0.79 -2.70
CA LYS A 19 19.63 0.32 -4.08
C LYS A 19 18.82 -0.91 -4.49
N LEU A 20 17.86 -1.33 -3.68
CA LEU A 20 17.02 -2.47 -4.01
C LEU A 20 15.90 -2.02 -4.95
N GLY A 21 16.04 -2.39 -6.23
CA GLY A 21 14.92 -2.46 -7.15
C GLY A 21 13.82 -3.39 -6.63
N GLY A 22 12.67 -3.38 -7.29
CA GLY A 22 11.52 -4.22 -6.94
C GLY A 22 10.36 -3.48 -6.27
N PRO A 23 9.30 -4.21 -5.90
CA PRO A 23 8.06 -3.59 -5.47
C PRO A 23 8.10 -3.06 -4.05
N ILE A 24 7.39 -1.95 -3.83
CA ILE A 24 6.98 -1.45 -2.52
C ILE A 24 5.51 -1.82 -2.31
N ILE A 25 5.27 -2.72 -1.35
CA ILE A 25 3.95 -3.25 -1.02
C ILE A 25 3.36 -2.42 0.13
N ILE A 26 2.28 -1.68 -0.15
CA ILE A 26 1.60 -0.83 0.83
C ILE A 26 0.35 -1.54 1.32
N THR A 27 0.30 -1.85 2.62
CA THR A 27 -0.85 -2.55 3.19
C THR A 27 -1.12 -2.17 4.64
N GLY A 28 -2.23 -2.68 5.13
CA GLY A 28 -2.84 -2.36 6.40
C GLY A 28 -4.28 -2.82 6.40
N VAL A 29 -4.97 -2.59 7.50
CA VAL A 29 -6.41 -2.88 7.57
C VAL A 29 -7.20 -1.93 6.66
N ALA A 30 -8.33 -2.41 6.14
CA ALA A 30 -9.27 -1.53 5.45
C ALA A 30 -9.60 -0.34 6.35
N ARG A 31 -9.59 0.88 5.78
CA ARG A 31 -9.81 2.14 6.51
C ARG A 31 -8.67 2.56 7.47
N GLY A 32 -7.55 1.85 7.49
CA GLY A 32 -6.37 2.14 8.34
C GLY A 32 -5.47 3.29 7.87
N GLY A 33 -5.79 3.97 6.77
CA GLY A 33 -4.98 5.09 6.25
C GLY A 33 -3.99 4.71 5.15
N THR A 34 -4.06 3.50 4.61
CA THR A 34 -3.20 3.06 3.49
C THR A 34 -3.27 3.96 2.26
N SER A 35 -4.41 4.59 1.97
CA SER A 35 -4.52 5.55 0.86
C SER A 35 -3.74 6.84 1.10
N LEU A 36 -3.61 7.29 2.36
CA LEU A 36 -2.81 8.49 2.70
C LEU A 36 -1.33 8.22 2.41
N VAL A 37 -0.83 7.09 2.90
CA VAL A 37 0.55 6.65 2.67
C VAL A 37 0.82 6.36 1.19
N ALA A 38 -0.12 5.73 0.48
CA ALA A 38 0.01 5.52 -0.95
C ALA A 38 0.00 6.85 -1.73
N GLY A 39 -0.79 7.84 -1.31
CA GLY A 39 -0.75 9.19 -1.89
C GLY A 39 0.60 9.86 -1.71
N MET A 40 1.21 9.75 -0.52
CA MET A 40 2.57 10.24 -0.27
C MET A 40 3.58 9.59 -1.21
N CYS A 41 3.57 8.25 -1.27
CA CYS A 41 4.47 7.51 -2.17
C CYS A 41 4.26 7.92 -3.64
N HIS A 42 3.01 8.04 -4.08
CA HIS A 42 2.67 8.43 -5.44
C HIS A 42 3.22 9.80 -5.80
N HIS A 43 2.98 10.80 -4.94
CA HIS A 43 3.42 12.18 -5.17
C HIS A 43 4.93 12.38 -4.99
N LEU A 44 5.61 11.41 -4.37
CA LEU A 44 7.07 11.30 -4.33
C LEU A 44 7.66 10.56 -5.54
N GLY A 45 6.82 10.10 -6.48
CA GLY A 45 7.24 9.51 -7.76
C GLY A 45 7.06 7.99 -7.85
N LEU A 46 6.53 7.31 -6.84
CA LEU A 46 6.32 5.86 -6.89
C LEU A 46 5.16 5.49 -7.86
N PRO A 47 5.39 4.67 -8.89
CA PRO A 47 4.33 4.22 -9.78
C PRO A 47 3.46 3.15 -9.09
N LEU A 48 2.30 3.55 -8.55
CA LEU A 48 1.34 2.69 -7.82
C LEU A 48 0.20 2.12 -8.67
N GLY A 49 0.20 2.42 -9.97
CA GLY A 49 -0.88 2.09 -10.89
C GLY A 49 -1.95 3.19 -10.98
N LYS A 50 -2.97 2.94 -11.81
CA LYS A 50 -3.91 3.98 -12.26
C LYS A 50 -5.28 3.93 -11.59
N GLY A 51 -5.50 3.29 -10.44
CA GLY A 51 -6.82 3.15 -9.79
C GLY A 51 -7.45 4.45 -9.24
N GLY A 52 -7.05 5.60 -9.76
CA GLY A 52 -7.50 6.91 -9.32
C GLY A 52 -7.02 7.21 -7.90
N PRO A 53 -7.79 7.96 -7.09
CA PRO A 53 -7.36 8.42 -5.77
C PRO A 53 -7.30 7.32 -4.70
N ARG A 54 -7.54 6.04 -5.10
CA ARG A 54 -7.26 4.89 -4.24
C ARG A 54 -5.83 4.39 -4.39
N TYR A 55 -5.14 4.77 -5.46
CA TYR A 55 -3.77 4.33 -5.81
C TYR A 55 -3.64 2.79 -5.83
N GLU A 56 -4.71 2.11 -6.24
CA GLU A 56 -4.74 0.64 -6.37
C GLU A 56 -4.49 0.27 -7.84
N ASN A 57 -3.72 -0.79 -8.09
CA ASN A 57 -3.67 -1.39 -9.42
C ASN A 57 -4.84 -2.39 -9.55
N PRO A 58 -5.84 -2.11 -10.41
CA PRO A 58 -7.03 -2.95 -10.49
C PRO A 58 -6.71 -4.39 -10.91
N TYR A 59 -5.75 -4.62 -11.81
CA TYR A 59 -5.43 -5.97 -12.29
C TYR A 59 -4.81 -6.84 -11.19
N LEU A 60 -3.83 -6.29 -10.46
CA LEU A 60 -3.23 -6.97 -9.31
C LEU A 60 -4.28 -7.23 -8.22
N GLN A 61 -5.17 -6.26 -7.97
CA GLN A 61 -6.26 -6.43 -7.01
C GLN A 61 -7.21 -7.56 -7.42
N TRP A 62 -7.63 -7.62 -8.69
CA TRP A 62 -8.54 -8.66 -9.18
C TRP A 62 -7.91 -10.04 -9.08
N ALA A 63 -6.65 -10.18 -9.52
CA ALA A 63 -5.92 -11.43 -9.46
C ALA A 63 -5.71 -11.90 -8.01
N ALA A 64 -5.26 -11.02 -7.11
CA ALA A 64 -5.07 -11.35 -5.71
C ALA A 64 -6.38 -11.71 -4.98
N THR A 65 -7.48 -11.02 -5.29
CA THR A 65 -8.80 -11.30 -4.69
C THR A 65 -9.35 -12.67 -5.13
N GLN A 66 -9.00 -13.10 -6.34
CA GLN A 66 -9.36 -14.42 -6.88
C GLN A 66 -8.29 -15.49 -6.61
N GLU A 67 -7.29 -15.18 -5.78
CA GLU A 67 -6.18 -16.07 -5.44
C GLU A 67 -5.40 -16.60 -6.67
N LYS A 68 -5.36 -15.82 -7.76
CA LYS A 68 -4.59 -16.10 -8.97
C LYS A 68 -3.15 -15.59 -8.82
N TRP A 69 -2.40 -16.20 -7.91
CA TRP A 69 -1.06 -15.74 -7.53
C TRP A 69 -0.02 -15.86 -8.63
N ASP A 70 -0.14 -16.84 -9.53
CA ASP A 70 0.71 -16.94 -10.73
C ASP A 70 0.52 -15.73 -11.65
N ALA A 71 -0.73 -15.25 -11.76
CA ALA A 71 -1.03 -14.03 -12.51
C ALA A 71 -0.42 -12.80 -11.83
N VAL A 72 -0.47 -12.73 -10.48
CA VAL A 72 0.18 -11.66 -9.70
C VAL A 72 1.70 -11.67 -9.93
N ALA A 73 2.34 -12.83 -9.87
CA ALA A 73 3.77 -12.98 -10.15
C ALA A 73 4.11 -12.48 -11.56
N LYS A 74 3.35 -12.93 -12.57
CA LYS A 74 3.59 -12.53 -13.97
C LYS A 74 3.37 -11.03 -14.20
N MET A 75 2.39 -10.43 -13.54
CA MET A 75 2.18 -8.98 -13.56
C MET A 75 3.33 -8.21 -12.91
N GLY A 76 3.89 -8.74 -11.82
CA GLY A 76 5.06 -8.16 -11.19
C GLY A 76 6.30 -8.17 -12.09
N GLU A 77 6.53 -9.24 -12.85
CA GLU A 77 7.59 -9.27 -13.88
C GLU A 77 7.44 -8.14 -14.90
N ILE A 78 6.21 -7.94 -15.41
CA ILE A 78 5.92 -6.87 -16.39
C ILE A 78 6.22 -5.49 -15.77
N LEU A 79 5.80 -5.27 -14.53
CA LEU A 79 6.00 -4.00 -13.84
C LEU A 79 7.47 -3.74 -13.55
N SER A 80 8.21 -4.75 -13.07
CA SER A 80 9.66 -4.66 -12.84
C SER A 80 10.45 -4.43 -14.14
N ALA A 81 9.97 -4.91 -15.28
CA ALA A 81 10.59 -4.63 -16.58
C ALA A 81 10.41 -3.17 -17.04
N HIS A 82 9.43 -2.44 -16.51
CA HIS A 82 9.12 -1.06 -16.90
C HIS A 82 9.54 -0.03 -15.84
N HIS A 83 9.72 -0.48 -14.61
CA HIS A 83 10.03 0.38 -13.47
C HIS A 83 11.01 -0.36 -12.55
N GLU A 84 12.16 0.26 -12.31
CA GLU A 84 13.14 -0.26 -11.33
C GLU A 84 12.51 -0.42 -9.94
N VAL A 85 11.70 0.57 -9.53
CA VAL A 85 10.90 0.54 -8.31
C VAL A 85 9.45 0.85 -8.68
N TRP A 86 8.52 0.03 -8.19
CA TRP A 86 7.09 0.23 -8.39
C TRP A 86 6.30 -0.06 -7.13
N GLY A 87 5.06 0.41 -7.07
CA GLY A 87 4.22 0.28 -5.89
C GLY A 87 3.03 -0.64 -6.12
N TRP A 88 2.69 -1.43 -5.12
CA TRP A 88 1.40 -2.12 -5.05
C TRP A 88 0.72 -1.83 -3.73
N LYS A 89 -0.39 -1.10 -3.78
CA LYS A 89 -1.25 -0.92 -2.61
C LYS A 89 -2.44 -1.87 -2.67
N LEU A 90 -2.61 -2.66 -1.63
CA LEU A 90 -3.79 -3.50 -1.42
C LEU A 90 -4.11 -3.57 0.08
N PRO A 91 -5.20 -2.92 0.55
CA PRO A 91 -5.67 -3.13 1.91
C PRO A 91 -5.98 -4.60 2.17
N ALA A 92 -5.82 -5.03 3.41
CA ALA A 92 -6.11 -6.39 3.87
C ALA A 92 -5.21 -7.51 3.29
N LEU A 93 -4.02 -7.18 2.80
CA LEU A 93 -3.03 -8.17 2.34
C LEU A 93 -2.34 -8.93 3.49
N HIS A 94 -2.63 -8.57 4.75
CA HIS A 94 -1.99 -9.09 5.96
C HIS A 94 -2.04 -10.62 6.12
N ARG A 95 -2.98 -11.32 5.46
CA ARG A 95 -3.08 -12.80 5.49
C ARG A 95 -2.20 -13.51 4.46
N ARG A 96 -1.56 -12.76 3.59
CA ARG A 96 -0.81 -13.25 2.43
C ARG A 96 0.57 -12.59 2.33
N LEU A 97 1.06 -11.96 3.40
CA LEU A 97 2.35 -11.25 3.37
C LEU A 97 3.50 -12.21 3.07
N ASP A 98 3.52 -13.39 3.69
CA ASP A 98 4.55 -14.41 3.43
C ASP A 98 4.55 -14.84 1.96
N LEU A 99 3.36 -15.14 1.42
CA LEU A 99 3.22 -15.51 0.00
C LEU A 99 3.64 -14.37 -0.95
N VAL A 100 3.26 -13.13 -0.63
CA VAL A 100 3.66 -11.97 -1.45
C VAL A 100 5.17 -11.76 -1.38
N HIS A 101 5.79 -12.00 -0.23
CA HIS A 101 7.25 -11.93 -0.08
C HIS A 101 7.95 -13.06 -0.83
N GLU A 102 7.37 -14.26 -0.86
CA GLU A 102 7.86 -15.38 -1.66
C GLU A 102 7.81 -15.07 -3.17
N ILE A 103 6.69 -14.50 -3.64
CA ILE A 103 6.52 -14.09 -5.04
C ILE A 103 7.46 -12.92 -5.40
N PHE A 104 7.69 -12.01 -4.46
CA PHE A 104 8.55 -10.84 -4.66
C PHE A 104 9.66 -10.78 -3.59
N PRO A 105 10.74 -11.56 -3.72
CA PRO A 105 11.78 -11.65 -2.67
C PRO A 105 12.48 -10.32 -2.36
N GLN A 106 12.53 -9.41 -3.34
CA GLN A 106 13.12 -8.06 -3.19
C GLN A 106 12.10 -7.00 -2.74
N SER A 107 10.88 -7.41 -2.39
CA SER A 107 9.83 -6.48 -1.98
C SER A 107 10.16 -5.77 -0.68
N ARG A 108 9.84 -4.49 -0.60
CA ARG A 108 9.77 -3.73 0.64
C ARG A 108 8.32 -3.55 1.05
N PHE A 109 8.03 -3.57 2.35
CA PHE A 109 6.68 -3.48 2.87
C PHE A 109 6.49 -2.19 3.65
N ILE A 110 5.42 -1.47 3.34
CA ILE A 110 4.93 -0.37 4.16
C ILE A 110 3.66 -0.85 4.88
N LEU A 111 3.79 -1.04 6.19
CA LEU A 111 2.75 -1.57 7.06
C LEU A 111 2.10 -0.43 7.84
N VAL A 112 0.86 -0.11 7.48
CA VAL A 112 0.13 1.03 8.07
C VAL A 112 -0.78 0.55 9.20
N PHE A 113 -0.55 1.09 10.39
CA PHE A 113 -1.32 0.88 11.59
C PHE A 113 -2.13 2.13 11.93
N LYS A 114 -3.33 1.93 12.44
CA LYS A 114 -4.20 2.97 12.98
C LYS A 114 -4.84 2.47 14.26
N ASP A 115 -5.22 3.39 15.15
CA ASP A 115 -6.00 3.05 16.33
C ASP A 115 -7.14 2.07 15.98
N PRO A 116 -7.15 0.84 16.54
CA PRO A 116 -8.06 -0.21 16.12
C PRO A 116 -9.53 0.11 16.45
N VAL A 117 -9.77 0.93 17.48
CA VAL A 117 -11.11 1.42 17.84
C VAL A 117 -11.63 2.39 16.76
N SER A 118 -10.80 3.35 16.34
CA SER A 118 -11.12 4.28 15.25
C SER A 118 -11.38 3.57 13.92
N VAL A 119 -10.72 2.43 13.67
CA VAL A 119 -10.98 1.58 12.49
C VAL A 119 -12.32 0.88 12.61
N SER A 120 -12.64 0.29 13.77
CA SER A 120 -13.86 -0.49 13.96
C SER A 120 -15.14 0.36 13.92
N LEU A 121 -15.07 1.59 14.45
CA LEU A 121 -16.22 2.50 14.57
C LEU A 121 -16.53 3.31 13.31
N ARG A 122 -15.71 3.24 12.24
CA ARG A 122 -15.77 4.18 11.10
C ARG A 122 -17.08 4.15 10.28
N LYS A 123 -18.02 3.24 10.56
CA LYS A 123 -19.32 3.12 9.84
C LYS A 123 -20.49 2.68 10.72
N ALA A 124 -20.32 2.49 12.03
CA ALA A 124 -21.37 1.95 12.89
C ALA A 124 -21.39 2.69 14.23
N SER A 125 -22.60 3.01 14.71
CA SER A 125 -22.87 3.18 16.13
C SER A 125 -22.45 1.93 16.89
N LEU A 126 -22.09 2.05 18.18
CA LEU A 126 -21.63 0.93 19.01
C LEU A 126 -22.62 -0.25 18.95
N SER A 127 -22.29 -1.28 18.16
CA SER A 127 -23.07 -2.51 18.01
C SER A 127 -22.16 -3.72 18.19
N ALA A 128 -22.74 -4.93 18.29
CA ALA A 128 -21.99 -6.18 18.32
C ALA A 128 -21.00 -6.31 17.13
N ASP A 129 -21.34 -5.74 15.97
CA ASP A 129 -20.48 -5.74 14.78
C ASP A 129 -19.19 -4.93 14.99
N SER A 130 -19.22 -3.88 15.80
CA SER A 130 -18.04 -3.06 16.10
C SER A 130 -17.00 -3.85 16.90
N MET A 131 -17.43 -4.73 17.81
CA MET A 131 -16.50 -5.61 18.54
C MET A 131 -15.90 -6.69 17.64
N VAL A 132 -16.71 -7.31 16.77
CA VAL A 132 -16.20 -8.26 15.76
C VAL A 132 -15.19 -7.60 14.82
N ARG A 133 -15.43 -6.34 14.41
CA ARG A 133 -14.48 -5.57 13.59
C ARG A 133 -13.21 -5.21 14.37
N LEU A 134 -13.34 -4.89 15.66
CA LEU A 134 -12.21 -4.64 16.53
C LEU A 134 -11.31 -5.88 16.62
N ASP A 135 -11.89 -7.05 16.89
CA ASP A 135 -11.16 -8.32 16.96
C ASP A 135 -10.47 -8.65 15.65
N ARG A 136 -11.16 -8.50 14.52
CA ARG A 136 -10.58 -8.67 13.17
C ARG A 136 -9.41 -7.71 12.93
N THR A 137 -9.53 -6.46 13.39
CA THR A 137 -8.49 -5.43 13.25
C THR A 137 -7.26 -5.79 14.09
N ILE A 138 -7.47 -6.19 15.34
CA ILE A 138 -6.40 -6.66 16.24
C ILE A 138 -5.72 -7.91 15.65
N GLY A 139 -6.49 -8.86 15.12
CA GLY A 139 -5.96 -10.06 14.46
C GLY A 139 -5.09 -9.72 13.25
N ALA A 140 -5.53 -8.78 12.40
CA ALA A 140 -4.72 -8.30 11.28
C ALA A 140 -3.40 -7.65 11.74
N TYR A 141 -3.43 -6.87 12.81
CA TYR A 141 -2.22 -6.25 13.37
C TYR A 141 -1.26 -7.26 13.98
N LYS A 142 -1.75 -8.33 14.61
CA LYS A 142 -0.91 -9.44 15.08
C LYS A 142 -0.17 -10.10 13.92
N LEU A 143 -0.86 -10.35 12.80
CA LEU A 143 -0.24 -10.92 11.59
C LEU A 143 0.83 -9.98 11.00
N MET A 144 0.50 -8.70 10.82
CA MET A 144 1.46 -7.70 10.32
C MET A 144 2.67 -7.53 11.25
N SER A 145 2.46 -7.51 12.57
CA SER A 145 3.54 -7.40 13.54
C SER A 145 4.45 -8.64 13.53
N SER A 146 3.87 -9.83 13.41
CA SER A 146 4.64 -11.09 13.32
C SER A 146 5.48 -11.11 12.06
N PHE A 147 4.89 -10.77 10.91
CA PHE A 147 5.59 -10.66 9.64
C PHE A 147 6.72 -9.61 9.69
N SER A 148 6.45 -8.43 10.24
CA SER A 148 7.44 -7.37 10.38
C SER A 148 8.60 -7.75 11.28
N ARG A 149 8.38 -8.61 12.27
CA ARG A 149 9.44 -9.11 13.16
C ARG A 149 10.33 -10.12 12.44
N ALA A 150 9.75 -10.99 11.64
CA ALA A 150 10.48 -11.97 10.84
C ALA A 150 11.27 -11.31 9.69
N ASN A 151 10.78 -10.19 9.16
CA ASN A 151 11.29 -9.52 7.96
C ASN A 151 11.65 -8.05 8.23
N SER A 152 12.31 -7.76 9.36
CA SER A 152 12.50 -6.39 9.86
C SER A 152 13.35 -5.50 8.95
N ASN A 153 14.22 -6.08 8.11
CA ASN A 153 15.07 -5.38 7.16
C ASN A 153 14.32 -4.83 5.94
N VAL A 154 13.13 -5.37 5.64
CA VAL A 154 12.30 -4.96 4.49
C VAL A 154 10.97 -4.34 4.90
N CYS A 155 10.66 -4.29 6.20
CA CYS A 155 9.39 -3.76 6.72
C CYS A 155 9.55 -2.37 7.32
N HIS A 156 8.74 -1.43 6.82
CA HIS A 156 8.62 -0.08 7.34
C HIS A 156 7.23 0.11 7.96
N VAL A 157 7.20 0.37 9.27
CA VAL A 157 5.95 0.54 10.02
C VAL A 157 5.58 2.01 10.12
N PHE A 158 4.34 2.33 9.79
CA PHE A 158 3.78 3.69 9.89
C PHE A 158 2.52 3.70 10.75
N SER A 159 2.44 4.70 11.63
CA SER A 159 1.25 5.00 12.42
C SER A 159 0.47 6.13 11.75
N TYR A 160 -0.82 5.93 11.54
CA TYR A 160 -1.70 6.97 11.00
C TYR A 160 -1.69 8.23 11.87
N SER A 161 -1.67 8.09 13.21
CA SER A 161 -1.66 9.24 14.12
C SER A 161 -0.35 10.02 14.01
N ASN A 162 0.79 9.32 13.96
CA ASN A 162 2.11 9.97 13.81
C ASN A 162 2.20 10.74 12.48
N ILE A 163 1.60 10.20 11.42
CA ILE A 163 1.51 10.91 10.13
C ILE A 163 0.71 12.21 10.25
N LEU A 164 -0.36 12.23 11.05
CA LEU A 164 -1.13 13.46 11.25
C LEU A 164 -0.37 14.48 12.12
N GLU A 165 0.35 14.01 13.14
CA GLU A 165 1.12 14.83 14.06
C GLU A 165 2.40 15.41 13.42
N SER A 166 3.07 14.64 12.58
CA SER A 166 4.36 14.98 11.96
C SER A 166 4.41 14.59 10.49
N PHE A 167 3.47 15.12 9.70
CA PHE A 167 3.36 14.80 8.28
C PHE A 167 4.65 15.04 7.51
N ASP A 168 5.30 16.18 7.72
CA ASP A 168 6.50 16.55 6.96
C ASP A 168 7.66 15.58 7.26
N GLY A 169 7.81 15.18 8.53
CA GLY A 169 8.77 14.16 8.93
C GLY A 169 8.48 12.80 8.31
N GLU A 170 7.21 12.38 8.27
CA GLU A 170 6.84 11.11 7.64
C GLU A 170 6.96 11.15 6.11
N VAL A 171 6.79 12.32 5.46
CA VAL A 171 7.07 12.47 4.02
C VAL A 171 8.56 12.26 3.73
N VAL A 172 9.45 12.85 4.53
CA VAL A 172 10.91 12.62 4.41
C VAL A 172 11.26 11.15 4.61
N ARG A 173 10.64 10.49 5.59
CA ARG A 173 10.85 9.06 5.82
C ARG A 173 10.33 8.20 4.67
N ILE A 174 9.22 8.58 4.03
CA ILE A 174 8.71 7.87 2.85
C ILE A 174 9.58 8.14 1.63
N SER A 175 10.13 9.34 1.45
CA SER A 175 11.02 9.62 0.31
C SER A 175 12.29 8.80 0.36
N GLU A 176 12.83 8.55 1.55
CA GLU A 176 13.93 7.61 1.78
C GLU A 176 13.58 6.19 1.30
N ILE A 177 12.37 5.72 1.60
CA ILE A 177 11.90 4.38 1.17
C ILE A 177 11.66 4.37 -0.34
N VAL A 178 11.07 5.41 -0.91
CA VAL A 178 10.78 5.48 -2.35
C VAL A 178 12.04 5.70 -3.18
N GLY A 179 13.11 6.26 -2.59
CA GLY A 179 14.33 6.65 -3.30
C GLY A 179 14.15 7.98 -4.06
N SER A 180 13.40 8.93 -3.48
CA SER A 180 13.14 10.22 -4.11
C SER A 180 14.12 11.29 -3.63
N ASP A 181 14.86 11.88 -4.55
CA ASP A 181 15.89 12.91 -4.26
C ASP A 181 15.28 14.29 -3.93
N ARG A 182 14.01 14.52 -4.26
CA ARG A 182 13.34 15.80 -4.08
C ARG A 182 12.13 15.65 -3.17
N VAL A 183 12.19 16.32 -2.03
CA VAL A 183 11.15 16.24 -1.00
C VAL A 183 10.59 17.63 -0.76
N ASP A 184 9.33 17.82 -1.13
CA ASP A 184 8.53 18.98 -0.77
C ASP A 184 7.24 18.49 -0.09
N ALA A 185 7.26 18.47 1.24
CA ALA A 185 6.14 17.97 2.03
C ALA A 185 4.86 18.81 1.86
N HIS A 186 5.00 20.12 1.64
CA HIS A 186 3.85 21.00 1.41
C HIS A 186 3.18 20.68 0.08
N GLU A 187 3.97 20.49 -0.97
CA GLU A 187 3.48 20.11 -2.29
C GLU A 187 2.83 18.72 -2.27
N VAL A 188 3.44 17.75 -1.59
CA VAL A 188 2.87 16.41 -1.40
C VAL A 188 1.51 16.51 -0.69
N ARG A 189 1.42 17.27 0.41
CA ARG A 189 0.16 17.49 1.13
C ARG A 189 -0.92 18.08 0.23
N ARG A 190 -0.60 19.19 -0.46
CA ARG A 190 -1.52 19.88 -1.36
C ARG A 190 -2.10 18.92 -2.40
N LYS A 191 -1.26 18.10 -3.02
CA LYS A 191 -1.69 17.13 -4.03
C LYS A 191 -2.55 15.99 -3.46
N ILE A 192 -2.26 15.52 -2.25
CA ILE A 192 -3.11 14.53 -1.56
C ILE A 192 -4.49 15.11 -1.29
N ASP A 193 -4.57 16.36 -0.83
CA ASP A 193 -5.85 17.03 -0.56
C ASP A 193 -6.65 17.20 -1.86
N GLU A 194 -6.00 17.56 -2.97
CA GLU A 194 -6.63 17.63 -4.30
C GLU A 194 -7.18 16.27 -4.76
N ASP A 195 -6.40 15.20 -4.58
CA ASP A 195 -6.84 13.85 -4.91
C ASP A 195 -8.00 13.38 -4.01
N TYR A 196 -8.03 13.82 -2.76
CA TYR A 196 -9.15 13.55 -1.85
C TYR A 196 -10.44 14.26 -2.29
N VAL A 197 -10.35 15.52 -2.71
CA VAL A 197 -11.49 16.25 -3.29
C VAL A 197 -11.98 15.53 -4.55
N ARG A 198 -11.07 15.12 -5.44
CA ARG A 198 -11.42 14.33 -6.62
C ARG A 198 -12.07 13.00 -6.23
N TYR A 199 -11.59 12.34 -5.18
CA TYR A 199 -12.18 11.09 -4.68
C TYR A 199 -13.63 11.23 -4.23
N GLN A 200 -13.95 12.29 -3.51
CA GLN A 200 -15.33 12.53 -3.07
C GLN A 200 -16.26 12.79 -4.24
N ASN A 201 -15.75 13.43 -5.30
CA ASN A 201 -16.53 13.84 -6.46
C ASN A 201 -16.54 12.81 -7.60
N ALA A 202 -15.63 11.83 -7.59
CA ALA A 202 -15.48 10.88 -8.69
C ALA A 202 -16.46 9.70 -8.57
N THR A 203 -17.36 9.59 -9.55
CA THR A 203 -18.05 8.34 -9.93
C THR A 203 -17.19 7.43 -10.83
N TYR A 204 -15.98 7.87 -11.17
CA TYR A 204 -15.26 7.38 -12.33
C TYR A 204 -14.16 6.38 -11.99
N MET A 205 -14.24 5.20 -12.61
CA MET A 205 -13.12 4.28 -12.73
C MET A 205 -12.20 4.76 -13.85
N PRO A 206 -10.93 5.10 -13.60
CA PRO A 206 -9.98 5.48 -14.63
C PRO A 206 -10.00 4.49 -15.81
N ARG A 207 -10.04 5.02 -17.04
CA ARG A 207 -9.88 4.20 -18.24
C ARG A 207 -8.41 3.83 -18.36
N LEU A 208 -8.16 2.54 -18.46
CA LEU A 208 -6.85 1.94 -18.66
C LEU A 208 -6.32 2.42 -20.03
N ARG A 209 -5.13 3.02 -20.05
CA ARG A 209 -4.57 3.67 -21.25
C ARG A 209 -3.05 3.54 -21.19
N GLY A 210 -2.49 2.54 -21.85
CA GLY A 210 -1.04 2.36 -21.94
C GLY A 210 -0.66 0.95 -22.37
N GLU A 211 0.62 0.77 -22.71
CA GLU A 211 1.19 -0.53 -23.04
C GLU A 211 1.18 -1.48 -21.84
N VAL A 212 1.70 -1.05 -20.69
CA VAL A 212 1.66 -1.81 -19.43
C VAL A 212 0.24 -2.29 -19.12
N ASP A 213 -0.76 -1.41 -19.24
CA ASP A 213 -2.15 -1.76 -18.96
C ASP A 213 -2.67 -2.87 -19.90
N ARG A 214 -2.26 -2.88 -21.18
CA ARG A 214 -2.64 -3.94 -22.13
C ARG A 214 -1.98 -5.27 -21.76
N LEU A 215 -0.70 -5.24 -21.37
CA LEU A 215 0.03 -6.43 -20.95
C LEU A 215 -0.58 -7.04 -19.69
N LEU A 216 -0.87 -6.22 -18.66
CA LEU A 216 -1.53 -6.67 -17.44
C LEU A 216 -2.93 -7.26 -17.73
N SER A 217 -3.71 -6.62 -18.62
CA SER A 217 -5.01 -7.15 -19.04
C SER A 217 -4.90 -8.49 -19.78
N ALA A 218 -3.86 -8.66 -20.60
CA ALA A 218 -3.61 -9.91 -21.31
C ALA A 218 -3.27 -11.03 -20.32
N VAL A 219 -2.45 -10.75 -19.29
CA VAL A 219 -2.19 -11.69 -18.19
C VAL A 219 -3.49 -12.04 -17.46
N CYS A 220 -4.30 -11.05 -17.07
CA CYS A 220 -5.61 -11.33 -16.46
C CYS A 220 -6.44 -12.30 -17.32
N SER A 221 -6.53 -12.04 -18.62
CA SER A 221 -7.31 -12.86 -19.56
C SER A 221 -6.76 -14.29 -19.66
N ALA A 222 -5.45 -14.44 -19.77
CA ALA A 222 -4.78 -15.74 -19.89
C ALA A 222 -4.95 -16.62 -18.64
N TYR A 223 -5.01 -16.02 -17.45
CA TYR A 223 -5.18 -16.73 -16.18
C TYR A 223 -6.63 -16.83 -15.70
N GLY A 224 -7.60 -16.41 -16.54
CA GLY A 224 -9.01 -16.39 -16.19
C GLY A 224 -9.32 -15.48 -14.99
N VAL A 225 -8.58 -14.37 -14.83
CA VAL A 225 -8.87 -13.34 -13.84
C VAL A 225 -10.01 -12.49 -14.38
N GLU A 226 -11.17 -12.63 -13.76
CA GLU A 226 -12.34 -11.86 -14.16
C GLU A 226 -12.29 -10.48 -13.51
N ARG A 227 -12.71 -9.44 -14.23
CA ARG A 227 -13.03 -8.19 -13.56
C ARG A 227 -14.20 -8.48 -12.62
N PRO A 228 -14.12 -8.15 -11.31
CA PRO A 228 -15.25 -8.32 -10.42
C PRO A 228 -16.46 -7.67 -11.08
N ALA A 229 -17.56 -8.42 -11.20
CA ALA A 229 -18.83 -7.84 -11.57
C ALA A 229 -18.97 -6.57 -10.73
N LYS A 230 -19.30 -5.42 -11.35
CA LYS A 230 -19.52 -4.18 -10.60
C LYS A 230 -20.36 -4.60 -9.42
N ALA A 231 -19.78 -4.62 -8.23
CA ALA A 231 -20.57 -4.89 -7.06
C ALA A 231 -21.65 -3.80 -7.17
N LYS A 232 -22.91 -4.20 -7.40
CA LYS A 232 -24.02 -3.45 -6.81
C LYS A 232 -23.51 -3.16 -5.42
N SER A 233 -23.48 -1.91 -5.02
CA SER A 233 -22.77 -1.43 -3.83
C SER A 233 -23.28 -2.08 -2.54
N GLU A 234 -23.09 -3.40 -2.39
CA GLU A 234 -23.27 -4.29 -1.25
C GLU A 234 -22.05 -4.09 -0.34
N CYS A 235 -21.75 -2.81 -0.10
CA CYS A 235 -21.04 -2.36 1.07
C CYS A 235 -22.05 -2.01 2.19
N ALA A 236 -23.30 -2.42 2.01
CA ALA A 236 -24.25 -2.78 3.05
C ALA A 236 -24.41 -4.30 2.98
N GLU A 237 -24.25 -4.99 4.12
CA GLU A 237 -24.51 -6.43 4.31
C GLU A 237 -23.42 -7.43 3.86
N ARG A 238 -22.32 -7.50 4.63
CA ARG A 238 -21.71 -8.73 5.20
C ARG A 238 -20.48 -8.42 6.06
#